data_AF-A0A9R1WG33-F1
#
_entry.id   AF-A0A9R1WG33-F1
#
_cell.length_a   1.000
_cell.length_b   1.000
_cell.length_c   1.000
_cell.angle_alpha   90.00
_cell.angle_beta   90.00
_cell.angle_gamma   90.00
#
_symmetry.space_group_name_H-M   'P 1'
#
loop_
_entity.id
_entity.type
_entity.pdbx_description
1 polymer ?
#
loop_
_entity_poly.entity_id
_entity_poly.type
_entity_poly.pdbx_seq_one_letter_code
_entity_poly.pdbx_strand_id
1 'polypeptide(L)'
;MLRRQVGVHQSWSFSQIWLILMSNWTRVRVGETVLENRSALSKSLADLEKIDALDLAQKAKVQWAIEGDENSKYFNDGGWIDDLNAVKKEFLFHFKAHFSLPTQHRIHLGDPFPSRLSELQIWWLEEDVIVEEIKRVVWDCGSDKSPGPNGFTFEIFWKFWHVVGTKVVEAVADSKFVKDFRPISLISCQYKIVGKILANRLSNVVDDLVSVEQSAFVSGRQILDGPMILNEVIS
;
A
#
# COMPACT_ATOMS: atom_id res chain seq x y z
N MET A 1 -15.23 34.98 91.97
CA MET A 1 -16.06 36.05 91.37
C MET A 1 -16.22 35.76 89.88
N LEU A 2 -17.46 35.75 89.40
CA LEU A 2 -17.90 35.41 88.05
C LEU A 2 -17.46 36.45 87.00
N ARG A 3 -17.13 36.00 85.78
CA ARG A 3 -17.98 36.21 84.58
C ARG A 3 -17.42 35.51 83.34
N ARG A 4 -18.33 34.81 82.66
CA ARG A 4 -18.21 34.25 81.30
C ARG A 4 -18.13 35.37 80.25
N GLN A 5 -17.30 35.18 79.23
CA GLN A 5 -17.53 35.69 77.86
C GLN A 5 -17.13 34.53 76.91
N VAL A 6 -18.06 33.61 76.62
CA VAL A 6 -18.84 33.53 75.36
C VAL A 6 -17.94 33.56 74.13
N GLY A 7 -17.79 32.38 73.52
CA GLY A 7 -16.98 32.15 72.33
C GLY A 7 -17.46 32.96 71.13
N VAL A 8 -16.49 33.52 70.41
CA VAL A 8 -16.71 34.13 69.10
C VAL A 8 -16.58 33.02 68.08
N HIS A 9 -17.71 32.46 67.66
CA HIS A 9 -17.79 31.67 66.43
C HIS A 9 -17.42 32.62 65.29
N GLN A 10 -16.17 32.61 64.83
CA GLN A 10 -15.77 33.36 63.63
C GLN A 10 -16.42 32.69 62.43
N SER A 11 -17.58 33.20 62.01
CA SER A 11 -18.17 32.87 60.72
C SER A 11 -17.28 33.48 59.64
N TRP A 12 -16.50 32.65 58.96
CA TRP A 12 -15.75 33.07 57.79
C TRP A 12 -16.75 33.55 56.74
N SER A 13 -16.52 34.75 56.19
CA SER A 13 -17.36 35.23 55.10
C SER A 13 -17.21 34.31 53.88
N PHE A 14 -18.28 34.17 53.08
CA PHE A 14 -18.25 33.39 51.85
C PHE A 14 -17.08 33.81 50.95
N SER A 15 -16.75 35.11 50.93
CA SER A 15 -15.60 35.67 50.22
C SER A 15 -14.25 35.18 50.75
N GLN A 16 -14.08 34.96 52.06
CA GLN A 16 -12.85 34.43 52.61
C GLN A 16 -12.68 32.93 52.34
N ILE A 17 -13.77 32.16 52.44
CA ILE A 17 -13.75 30.72 52.07
C ILE A 17 -13.49 30.59 50.56
N TRP A 18 -14.14 31.42 49.75
CA TRP A 18 -13.98 31.44 48.30
C TRP A 18 -12.58 31.89 47.88
N LEU A 19 -11.97 32.86 48.57
CA LEU A 19 -10.58 33.26 48.33
C LEU A 19 -9.60 32.14 48.69
N ILE A 20 -9.79 31.42 49.80
CA ILE A 20 -8.94 30.29 50.16
C ILE A 20 -9.10 29.13 49.18
N LEU A 21 -10.34 28.84 48.76
CA LEU A 21 -10.63 27.82 47.76
C LEU A 21 -10.06 28.21 46.39
N MET A 22 -10.24 29.44 45.91
CA MET A 22 -9.64 29.94 44.66
C MET A 22 -8.12 30.01 44.71
N SER A 23 -7.54 30.37 45.86
CA SER A 23 -6.09 30.37 46.07
C SER A 23 -5.52 28.96 46.08
N ASN A 24 -6.21 27.97 46.65
CA ASN A 24 -5.80 26.57 46.61
C ASN A 24 -6.07 25.91 45.25
N TRP A 25 -7.14 26.30 44.56
CA TRP A 25 -7.47 25.81 43.22
C TRP A 25 -6.48 26.35 42.16
N THR A 26 -6.02 27.59 42.31
CA THR A 26 -4.94 28.17 41.47
C THR A 26 -3.54 27.69 41.87
N ARG A 27 -3.39 26.99 43.01
CA ARG A 27 -2.12 26.42 43.48
C ARG A 27 -1.89 24.97 43.06
N VAL A 28 -2.84 24.34 42.39
CA VAL A 28 -2.59 23.15 41.55
C VAL A 28 -2.29 23.63 40.13
N ARG A 29 -1.30 24.53 39.98
CA ARG A 29 -0.70 24.80 38.68
C ARG A 29 0.21 23.62 38.37
N VAL A 30 -0.27 22.70 37.55
CA VAL A 30 0.61 21.79 36.80
C VAL A 30 1.60 22.71 36.08
N GLY A 31 2.87 22.69 36.48
CA GLY A 31 3.88 23.61 35.93
C GLY A 31 3.95 23.47 34.42
N GLU A 32 4.20 24.57 33.70
CA GLU A 32 4.41 24.57 32.24
C GLU A 32 5.39 23.47 31.80
N THR A 33 6.47 23.30 32.57
CA THR A 33 7.47 22.23 32.39
C THR A 33 6.87 20.82 32.44
N VAL A 34 5.86 20.59 33.29
CA VAL A 34 5.15 19.30 33.38
C VAL A 34 4.24 19.09 32.18
N LEU A 35 3.59 20.14 31.67
CA LEU A 35 2.79 20.07 30.45
C LEU A 35 3.65 19.82 29.21
N GLU A 36 4.78 20.51 29.10
CA GLU A 36 5.79 20.29 28.04
C GLU A 36 6.36 18.88 28.08
N ASN A 37 6.73 18.40 29.27
CA ASN A 37 7.21 17.02 29.46
C ASN A 37 6.15 15.99 29.09
N ARG A 38 4.87 16.20 29.45
CA ARG A 38 3.77 15.30 29.06
C ARG A 38 3.53 15.32 27.56
N SER A 39 3.61 16.49 26.93
CA SER A 39 3.51 16.61 25.46
C SER A 39 4.66 15.89 24.76
N ALA A 40 5.88 16.01 25.27
CA ALA A 40 7.05 15.33 24.73
C ALA A 40 6.94 13.81 24.88
N LEU A 41 6.58 13.34 26.09
CA LEU A 41 6.34 11.91 26.36
C LEU A 41 5.21 11.34 25.50
N SER A 42 4.11 12.05 25.33
CA SER A 42 3.00 11.62 24.46
C SER A 42 3.45 11.49 23.01
N LYS A 43 4.32 12.38 22.54
CA LYS A 43 4.87 12.34 21.19
C LYS A 43 5.81 11.16 21.01
N SER A 44 6.72 10.94 21.98
CA SER A 44 7.60 9.78 21.98
C SER A 44 6.84 8.46 22.08
N LEU A 45 5.74 8.41 22.83
CA LEU A 45 4.88 7.22 22.90
C LEU A 45 4.23 6.93 21.54
N ALA A 46 3.67 7.95 20.88
CA ALA A 46 3.10 7.80 19.54
C ALA A 46 4.16 7.37 18.50
N ASP A 47 5.39 7.89 18.60
CA ASP A 47 6.49 7.48 17.74
C ASP A 47 6.90 6.01 17.99
N LEU A 48 6.91 5.55 19.24
CA LEU A 48 7.17 4.15 19.59
C LEU A 48 6.06 3.22 19.08
N GLU A 49 4.79 3.58 19.27
CA GLU A 49 3.64 2.82 18.75
C GLU A 49 3.70 2.70 17.22
N LYS A 50 4.12 3.77 16.54
CA LYS A 50 4.34 3.76 15.08
C LYS A 50 5.47 2.82 14.69
N ILE A 51 6.58 2.80 15.43
CA ILE A 51 7.71 1.89 15.16
C ILE A 51 7.27 0.43 15.37
N ASP A 52 6.54 0.13 16.45
CA ASP A 52 6.03 -1.21 16.72
C ASP A 52 5.06 -1.68 15.63
N ALA A 53 4.17 -0.79 15.15
CA ALA A 53 3.27 -1.10 14.03
C ALA A 53 4.03 -1.40 12.73
N LEU A 54 5.11 -0.64 12.45
CA LEU A 54 5.98 -0.88 11.29
C LEU A 54 6.74 -2.21 11.42
N ASP A 55 7.26 -2.54 12.61
CA ASP A 55 7.94 -3.81 12.89
C ASP A 55 6.98 -5.00 12.71
N LEU A 56 5.75 -4.91 13.25
CA LEU A 56 4.74 -5.95 13.09
C LEU A 56 4.36 -6.15 11.62
N ALA A 57 4.19 -5.07 10.88
CA ALA A 57 3.91 -5.12 9.44
C ALA A 57 5.08 -5.72 8.65
N GLN A 58 6.32 -5.42 9.03
CA GLN A 58 7.51 -5.98 8.40
C GLN A 58 7.66 -7.48 8.71
N LYS A 59 7.43 -7.91 9.94
CA LYS A 59 7.39 -9.34 10.33
C LYS A 59 6.30 -10.09 9.58
N ALA A 60 5.09 -9.54 9.46
CA ALA A 60 4.01 -10.13 8.69
C ALA A 60 4.36 -10.26 7.21
N LYS A 61 5.02 -9.27 6.61
CA LYS A 61 5.50 -9.33 5.22
C LYS A 61 6.56 -10.40 5.00
N VAL A 62 7.52 -10.53 5.92
CA VAL A 62 8.55 -11.57 5.88
C VAL A 62 7.91 -12.95 6.02
N GLN A 63 7.00 -13.11 6.98
CA GLN A 63 6.26 -14.36 7.18
C GLN A 63 5.44 -14.73 5.94
N TRP A 64 4.73 -13.77 5.33
CA TRP A 64 4.01 -13.99 4.07
C TRP A 64 4.93 -14.36 2.90
N ALA A 65 6.13 -13.77 2.81
CA ALA A 65 7.08 -14.12 1.77
C ALA A 65 7.63 -15.55 1.95
N ILE A 66 7.77 -16.01 3.20
CA ILE A 66 8.21 -17.38 3.52
C ILE A 66 7.06 -18.37 3.28
N GLU A 67 5.86 -18.09 3.81
CA GLU A 67 4.73 -19.04 3.79
C GLU A 67 3.93 -19.00 2.48
N GLY A 68 3.84 -17.84 1.84
CA GLY A 68 3.03 -17.62 0.63
C GLY A 68 3.69 -18.08 -0.68
N ASP A 69 5.02 -18.21 -0.72
CA ASP A 69 5.75 -18.74 -1.88
C ASP A 69 5.76 -20.28 -1.91
N GLU A 70 5.59 -20.93 -0.75
CA GLU A 70 5.69 -22.37 -0.69
C GLU A 70 4.50 -23.09 -1.34
N ASN A 71 3.33 -22.44 -1.50
CA ASN A 71 2.08 -23.04 -1.98
C ASN A 71 1.92 -24.51 -1.51
N SER A 72 2.33 -24.76 -0.27
CA SER A 72 2.71 -26.10 0.20
C SER A 72 1.51 -26.85 0.73
N LYS A 73 0.36 -26.15 0.86
CA LYS A 73 -0.90 -26.71 1.33
C LYS A 73 -2.07 -26.12 0.55
N TYR A 74 -2.90 -26.99 -0.02
CA TYR A 74 -4.14 -26.62 -0.70
C TYR A 74 -5.33 -27.20 0.08
N PHE A 75 -6.35 -26.39 0.34
CA PHE A 75 -7.58 -26.86 0.99
C PHE A 75 -8.62 -27.21 -0.08
N ASN A 76 -9.03 -28.48 -0.14
CA ASN A 76 -10.02 -28.97 -1.09
C ASN A 76 -10.98 -29.94 -0.40
N ASP A 77 -12.27 -29.89 -0.73
CA ASP A 77 -13.31 -30.81 -0.24
C ASP A 77 -13.28 -31.07 1.29
N GLY A 78 -12.95 -30.04 2.07
CA GLY A 78 -12.94 -30.12 3.54
C GLY A 78 -11.65 -30.65 4.16
N GLY A 79 -10.60 -30.90 3.38
CA GLY A 79 -9.30 -31.40 3.85
C GLY A 79 -8.10 -30.59 3.36
N TRP A 80 -7.03 -30.59 4.13
CA TRP A 80 -5.73 -30.03 3.72
C TRP A 80 -4.91 -31.08 2.98
N ILE A 81 -4.44 -30.73 1.79
CA ILE A 81 -3.51 -31.52 0.99
C ILE A 81 -2.14 -30.84 1.09
N ASP A 82 -1.15 -31.52 1.67
CA ASP A 82 0.20 -31.00 1.93
C ASP A 82 1.30 -31.71 1.11
N ASP A 83 0.95 -32.73 0.32
CA ASP A 83 1.88 -33.37 -0.62
C ASP A 83 2.04 -32.56 -1.91
N LEU A 84 3.28 -32.19 -2.24
CA LEU A 84 3.62 -31.34 -3.37
C LEU A 84 3.12 -31.90 -4.72
N ASN A 85 3.17 -33.22 -4.92
CA ASN A 85 2.73 -33.83 -6.16
C ASN A 85 1.20 -33.90 -6.24
N ALA A 86 0.53 -34.15 -5.12
CA ALA A 86 -0.92 -34.10 -5.01
C ALA A 86 -1.45 -32.69 -5.25
N VAL A 87 -0.87 -31.65 -4.64
CA VAL A 87 -1.24 -30.24 -4.89
C VAL A 87 -1.07 -29.89 -6.37
N LYS A 88 0.08 -30.22 -6.97
CA LYS A 88 0.31 -29.97 -8.41
C LYS A 88 -0.69 -30.69 -9.30
N LYS A 89 -1.01 -31.93 -8.99
CA LYS A 89 -1.96 -32.76 -9.75
C LYS A 89 -3.39 -32.23 -9.63
N GLU A 90 -3.80 -31.87 -8.41
CA GLU A 90 -5.13 -31.34 -8.13
C GLU A 90 -5.32 -29.99 -8.83
N PHE A 91 -4.36 -29.09 -8.70
CA PHE A 91 -4.35 -27.80 -9.40
C PHE A 91 -4.41 -27.99 -10.92
N LEU A 92 -3.57 -28.87 -11.47
CA LEU A 92 -3.57 -29.20 -12.90
C LEU A 92 -4.94 -29.75 -13.33
N PHE A 93 -5.52 -30.68 -12.57
CA PHE A 93 -6.79 -31.29 -12.92
C PHE A 93 -7.95 -30.30 -12.82
N HIS A 94 -8.01 -29.51 -11.75
CA HIS A 94 -9.02 -28.47 -11.53
C HIS A 94 -9.06 -27.48 -12.70
N PHE A 95 -7.92 -26.87 -13.03
CA PHE A 95 -7.84 -25.91 -14.14
C PHE A 95 -7.98 -26.59 -15.50
N LYS A 96 -7.45 -27.80 -15.67
CA LYS A 96 -7.68 -28.55 -16.91
C LYS A 96 -9.16 -28.80 -17.10
N ALA A 97 -9.90 -29.26 -16.09
CA ALA A 97 -11.35 -29.46 -16.20
C ALA A 97 -12.09 -28.14 -16.46
N HIS A 98 -11.73 -27.05 -15.77
CA HIS A 98 -12.35 -25.73 -15.96
C HIS A 98 -12.04 -25.09 -17.32
N PHE A 99 -10.84 -25.28 -17.87
CA PHE A 99 -10.42 -24.75 -19.17
C PHE A 99 -10.58 -25.76 -20.32
N SER A 100 -10.98 -27.00 -20.03
CA SER A 100 -11.43 -27.97 -21.03
C SER A 100 -12.85 -27.59 -21.45
N LEU A 101 -12.93 -26.81 -22.52
CA LEU A 101 -14.16 -26.32 -23.17
C LEU A 101 -15.36 -27.31 -23.11
N PRO A 102 -16.54 -26.84 -22.67
CA PRO A 102 -17.80 -27.29 -23.22
C PRO A 102 -18.51 -26.12 -23.90
N THR A 103 -18.47 -26.03 -25.23
CA THR A 103 -19.58 -25.63 -26.14
C THR A 103 -19.08 -25.35 -27.56
N GLN A 104 -19.85 -25.84 -28.54
CA GLN A 104 -19.56 -25.81 -29.98
C GLN A 104 -19.78 -24.43 -30.64
N HIS A 105 -20.03 -23.38 -29.86
CA HIS A 105 -20.32 -22.04 -30.37
C HIS A 105 -19.28 -21.05 -29.86
N ARG A 106 -18.12 -21.05 -30.50
CA ARG A 106 -17.17 -19.95 -30.35
C ARG A 106 -17.80 -18.74 -31.05
N ILE A 107 -18.11 -17.69 -30.30
CA ILE A 107 -18.47 -16.40 -30.89
C ILE A 107 -17.28 -16.00 -31.78
N HIS A 108 -17.49 -16.00 -33.10
CA HIS A 108 -16.52 -15.46 -34.03
C HIS A 108 -16.55 -13.95 -33.90
N LEU A 109 -15.78 -13.42 -32.95
CA LEU A 109 -15.41 -12.02 -32.95
C LEU A 109 -14.59 -11.81 -34.23
N GLY A 110 -15.17 -11.16 -35.24
CA GLY A 110 -14.41 -10.62 -36.39
C GLY A 110 -13.29 -9.71 -35.88
N ASP A 111 -12.29 -9.42 -36.74
CA ASP A 111 -11.03 -8.72 -36.42
C ASP A 111 -11.05 -8.01 -35.04
N PRO A 112 -10.58 -8.68 -33.96
CA PRO A 112 -10.98 -8.36 -32.59
C PRO A 112 -10.41 -7.04 -32.05
N PHE A 113 -9.65 -6.31 -32.87
CA PHE A 113 -9.01 -5.06 -32.50
C PHE A 113 -9.11 -4.09 -33.69
N PRO A 114 -10.22 -3.37 -33.87
CA PRO A 114 -10.32 -2.34 -34.90
C PRO A 114 -9.47 -1.12 -34.54
N SER A 115 -9.27 -0.86 -33.25
CA SER A 115 -8.49 0.27 -32.76
C SER A 115 -6.99 0.09 -32.99
N ARG A 116 -6.36 1.14 -33.52
CA ARG A 116 -4.91 1.25 -33.70
C ARG A 116 -4.45 2.57 -33.10
N LEU A 117 -3.28 2.54 -32.49
CA LEU A 117 -2.63 3.75 -32.03
C LEU A 117 -2.20 4.62 -33.21
N SER A 118 -2.25 5.93 -33.03
CA SER A 118 -1.63 6.87 -33.95
C SER A 118 -0.10 6.73 -33.94
N GLU A 119 0.57 7.17 -35.01
CA GLU A 119 2.03 7.18 -35.10
C GLU A 119 2.67 7.97 -33.94
N LEU A 120 2.05 9.06 -33.52
CA LEU A 120 2.51 9.86 -32.39
C LEU A 120 2.42 9.11 -31.05
N GLN A 121 1.34 8.33 -30.84
CA GLN A 121 1.19 7.51 -29.64
C GLN A 121 2.22 6.38 -29.61
N ILE A 122 2.45 5.72 -30.75
CA ILE A 122 3.48 4.67 -30.86
C ILE A 122 4.85 5.28 -30.56
N TRP A 123 5.19 6.39 -31.20
CA TRP A 123 6.45 7.10 -30.98
C TRP A 123 6.67 7.44 -29.51
N TRP A 124 5.64 7.98 -28.84
CA TRP A 124 5.71 8.33 -27.43
C TRP A 124 5.84 7.12 -26.49
N LEU A 125 5.18 6.00 -26.82
CA LEU A 125 5.33 4.75 -26.06
C LEU A 125 6.73 4.16 -26.18
N GLU A 126 7.32 4.24 -27.37
CA GLU A 126 8.65 3.70 -27.71
C GLU A 126 9.82 4.63 -27.36
N GLU A 127 9.53 5.87 -26.93
CA GLU A 127 10.56 6.85 -26.55
C GLU A 127 11.45 6.32 -25.42
N ASP A 128 12.72 6.72 -25.39
CA ASP A 128 13.62 6.32 -24.31
C ASP A 128 13.09 6.76 -22.94
N VAL A 129 13.41 5.98 -21.91
CA VAL A 129 13.02 6.31 -20.53
C VAL A 129 13.87 7.47 -20.02
N ILE A 130 13.23 8.56 -19.58
CA ILE A 130 13.93 9.72 -19.04
C ILE A 130 14.11 9.64 -17.51
N VAL A 131 15.15 10.30 -16.99
CA VAL A 131 15.53 10.27 -15.57
C VAL A 131 14.41 10.77 -14.67
N GLU A 132 13.69 11.81 -15.09
CA GLU A 132 12.56 12.40 -14.36
C GLU A 132 11.41 11.41 -14.22
N GLU A 133 11.17 10.57 -15.24
CA GLU A 133 10.16 9.53 -15.24
C GLU A 133 10.52 8.43 -14.24
N ILE A 134 11.77 7.99 -14.24
CA ILE A 134 12.31 7.03 -13.26
C ILE A 134 12.13 7.57 -11.85
N LYS A 135 12.55 8.81 -11.60
CA LYS A 135 12.44 9.45 -10.29
C LYS A 135 10.98 9.55 -9.84
N ARG A 136 10.08 9.96 -10.73
CA ARG A 136 8.64 10.04 -10.42
C ARG A 136 8.09 8.68 -10.02
N VAL A 137 8.38 7.64 -10.79
CA VAL A 137 7.92 6.27 -10.50
C VAL A 137 8.48 5.75 -9.17
N VAL A 138 9.75 6.03 -8.86
CA VAL A 138 10.34 5.66 -7.57
C VAL A 138 9.62 6.36 -6.42
N TRP A 139 9.25 7.63 -6.56
CA TRP A 139 8.49 8.37 -5.55
C TRP A 139 7.02 7.95 -5.43
N ASP A 140 6.39 7.55 -6.54
CA ASP A 140 5.02 7.04 -6.55
C ASP A 140 4.92 5.62 -5.97
N CYS A 141 6.02 4.86 -6.02
CA CYS A 141 6.15 3.57 -5.36
C CYS A 141 6.25 3.78 -3.84
N GLY A 142 5.10 3.86 -3.17
CA GLY A 142 4.99 4.02 -1.71
C GLY A 142 5.93 3.13 -0.90
N SER A 143 6.35 3.62 0.28
CA SER A 143 7.26 2.91 1.18
C SER A 143 6.66 1.63 1.78
N ASP A 144 5.33 1.51 1.75
CA ASP A 144 4.54 0.43 2.30
C ASP A 144 4.41 -0.78 1.36
N LYS A 145 4.96 -0.71 0.14
CA LYS A 145 4.93 -1.84 -0.80
C LYS A 145 5.72 -3.03 -0.28
N SER A 146 5.29 -4.24 -0.66
CA SER A 146 5.95 -5.48 -0.25
C SER A 146 7.39 -5.52 -0.78
N PRO A 147 8.36 -5.90 0.07
CA PRO A 147 9.75 -6.07 -0.35
C PRO A 147 9.83 -7.12 -1.45
N GLY A 148 10.83 -7.03 -2.32
CA GLY A 148 11.12 -8.14 -3.22
C GLY A 148 11.87 -9.27 -2.51
N PRO A 149 12.30 -10.30 -3.25
CA PRO A 149 12.98 -11.48 -2.69
C PRO A 149 14.21 -11.16 -1.82
N ASN A 150 14.81 -9.98 -2.03
CA ASN A 150 16.00 -9.51 -1.30
C ASN A 150 15.66 -8.70 -0.04
N GLY A 151 14.40 -8.60 0.38
CA GLY A 151 13.98 -7.95 1.63
C GLY A 151 13.94 -6.41 1.61
N PHE A 152 14.43 -5.76 0.54
CA PHE A 152 14.43 -4.30 0.43
C PHE A 152 13.08 -3.73 -0.05
N THR A 153 12.59 -2.70 0.64
CA THR A 153 11.42 -1.89 0.27
C THR A 153 11.83 -0.63 -0.52
N PHE A 154 10.86 0.03 -1.16
CA PHE A 154 11.09 1.30 -1.86
C PHE A 154 11.61 2.44 -0.95
N GLU A 155 11.41 2.33 0.36
CA GLU A 155 11.86 3.30 1.35
C GLU A 155 13.39 3.51 1.34
N ILE A 156 14.16 2.47 1.03
CA ILE A 156 15.63 2.56 0.94
C ILE A 156 16.04 3.43 -0.24
N PHE A 157 15.31 3.35 -1.35
CA PHE A 157 15.57 4.16 -2.53
C PHE A 157 15.26 5.63 -2.25
N TRP A 158 14.24 5.95 -1.45
CA TRP A 158 13.96 7.31 -1.02
C TRP A 158 15.06 7.86 -0.11
N LYS A 159 15.39 7.12 0.95
CA LYS A 159 16.37 7.56 1.96
C LYS A 159 17.78 7.70 1.39
N PHE A 160 18.18 6.78 0.51
CA PHE A 160 19.54 6.71 -0.02
C PHE A 160 19.62 7.07 -1.49
N TRP A 161 18.64 7.82 -2.04
CA TRP A 161 18.64 8.24 -3.46
C TRP A 161 19.95 8.89 -3.89
N HIS A 162 20.55 9.70 -3.01
CA HIS A 162 21.85 10.35 -3.27
C HIS A 162 23.02 9.36 -3.45
N VAL A 163 22.87 8.12 -2.97
CA VAL A 163 23.87 7.04 -3.09
C VAL A 163 23.52 6.09 -4.24
N VAL A 164 22.25 5.67 -4.34
CA VAL A 164 21.83 4.61 -5.28
C VAL A 164 21.16 5.13 -6.55
N GLY A 165 20.76 6.40 -6.58
CA GLY A 165 19.94 6.97 -7.65
C GLY A 165 20.62 6.92 -9.02
N THR A 166 21.92 7.22 -9.08
CA THR A 166 22.69 7.12 -10.34
C THR A 166 22.69 5.69 -10.86
N LYS A 167 22.98 4.70 -10.00
CA LYS A 167 22.98 3.28 -10.36
C LYS A 167 21.60 2.78 -10.78
N VAL A 168 20.53 3.27 -10.16
CA VAL A 168 19.16 2.92 -10.54
C VAL A 168 18.83 3.48 -11.92
N VAL A 169 19.21 4.74 -12.19
CA VAL A 169 19.00 5.39 -13.49
C VAL A 169 19.78 4.67 -14.59
N GLU A 170 21.07 4.42 -14.37
CA GLU A 170 21.92 3.66 -15.29
C GLU A 170 21.32 2.28 -15.57
N ALA A 171 20.93 1.54 -14.53
CA ALA A 171 20.42 0.19 -14.72
C ALA A 171 19.06 0.13 -15.43
N VAL A 172 18.21 1.16 -15.28
CA VAL A 172 16.94 1.24 -16.02
C VAL A 172 17.18 1.68 -17.46
N ALA A 173 18.03 2.68 -17.69
CA ALA A 173 18.34 3.20 -19.02
C ALA A 173 19.10 2.19 -19.90
N ASP A 174 20.01 1.41 -19.30
CA ASP A 174 20.79 0.40 -20.02
C ASP A 174 20.02 -0.91 -20.25
N SER A 175 18.88 -1.09 -19.59
CA SER A 175 18.08 -2.31 -19.72
C SER A 175 17.27 -2.33 -21.00
N LYS A 176 17.79 -3.00 -22.03
CA LYS A 176 17.13 -3.10 -23.36
C LYS A 176 16.33 -4.38 -23.54
N PHE A 177 16.65 -5.43 -22.79
CA PHE A 177 15.97 -6.72 -22.90
C PHE A 177 15.54 -7.27 -21.55
N VAL A 178 14.43 -8.03 -21.53
CA VAL A 178 13.92 -8.72 -20.33
C VAL A 178 14.97 -9.65 -19.69
N LYS A 179 15.91 -10.17 -20.48
CA LYS A 179 17.02 -11.01 -20.00
C LYS A 179 18.09 -10.23 -19.24
N ASP A 180 18.17 -8.91 -19.39
CA ASP A 180 19.20 -8.07 -18.76
C ASP A 180 18.93 -7.87 -17.26
N PHE A 181 17.69 -8.11 -16.81
CA PHE A 181 17.27 -8.01 -15.40
C PHE A 181 17.63 -9.25 -14.55
N ARG A 182 18.52 -10.13 -15.01
CA ARG A 182 18.77 -11.46 -14.41
C ARG A 182 20.07 -11.67 -13.57
N PRO A 183 20.77 -10.66 -12.97
CA PRO A 183 21.74 -10.94 -11.90
C PRO A 183 21.42 -10.32 -10.52
N ILE A 184 20.92 -11.20 -9.64
CA ILE A 184 21.07 -11.48 -8.19
C ILE A 184 21.02 -10.35 -7.12
N SER A 185 21.24 -9.05 -7.36
CA SER A 185 21.27 -8.07 -6.23
C SER A 185 20.23 -6.94 -6.29
N LEU A 186 20.03 -6.30 -7.46
CA LEU A 186 19.04 -5.23 -7.63
C LEU A 186 17.70 -5.70 -8.20
N ILE A 187 17.56 -7.01 -8.44
CA ILE A 187 16.45 -7.65 -9.17
C ILE A 187 15.09 -7.17 -8.68
N SER A 188 14.87 -6.88 -7.40
CA SER A 188 13.53 -6.60 -6.87
C SER A 188 12.89 -5.26 -7.26
N CYS A 189 13.67 -4.23 -7.55
CA CYS A 189 13.15 -2.87 -7.76
C CYS A 189 13.10 -2.48 -9.24
N GLN A 190 14.08 -2.90 -10.04
CA GLN A 190 14.23 -2.47 -11.43
C GLN A 190 13.04 -2.88 -12.29
N TYR A 191 12.61 -4.15 -12.23
CA TYR A 191 11.42 -4.58 -12.98
C TYR A 191 10.14 -3.90 -12.48
N LYS A 192 10.05 -3.55 -11.19
CA LYS A 192 8.88 -2.82 -10.65
C LYS A 192 8.86 -1.40 -11.18
N ILE A 193 10.02 -0.74 -11.24
CA ILE A 193 10.17 0.60 -11.80
C ILE A 193 9.84 0.56 -13.30
N VAL A 194 10.48 -0.32 -14.08
CA VAL A 194 10.23 -0.47 -15.52
C VAL A 194 8.77 -0.84 -15.79
N GLY A 195 8.23 -1.82 -15.08
CA GLY A 195 6.83 -2.23 -15.23
C GLY A 195 5.85 -1.10 -14.91
N LYS A 196 6.15 -0.28 -13.89
CA LYS A 196 5.33 0.88 -13.54
C LYS A 196 5.44 2.02 -14.57
N ILE A 197 6.63 2.24 -15.14
CA ILE A 197 6.85 3.18 -16.26
C ILE A 197 5.98 2.76 -17.45
N LEU A 198 6.10 1.50 -17.88
CA LEU A 198 5.32 0.97 -19.01
C LEU A 198 3.81 1.03 -18.74
N ALA A 199 3.37 0.71 -17.52
CA ALA A 199 1.97 0.81 -17.15
C ALA A 199 1.46 2.26 -17.18
N ASN A 200 2.24 3.22 -16.69
CA ASN A 200 1.90 4.65 -16.71
C ASN A 200 1.84 5.19 -18.15
N ARG A 201 2.71 4.72 -19.04
CA ARG A 201 2.67 5.08 -20.47
C ARG A 201 1.44 4.46 -21.16
N LEU A 202 1.21 3.17 -20.93
CA LEU A 202 0.06 2.44 -21.48
C LEU A 202 -1.28 3.03 -21.00
N SER A 203 -1.37 3.48 -19.74
CA SER A 203 -2.61 4.05 -19.20
C SER A 203 -3.10 5.28 -19.95
N ASN A 204 -2.23 5.98 -20.69
CA ASN A 204 -2.61 7.16 -21.47
C ASN A 204 -3.23 6.82 -22.84
N VAL A 205 -3.10 5.58 -23.29
CA VAL A 205 -3.56 5.15 -24.62
C VAL A 205 -4.50 3.94 -24.57
N VAL A 206 -4.59 3.28 -23.41
CA VAL A 206 -5.37 2.04 -23.27
C VAL A 206 -6.85 2.26 -23.55
N ASP A 207 -7.38 3.45 -23.22
CA ASP A 207 -8.79 3.81 -23.44
C ASP A 207 -9.17 3.81 -24.93
N ASP A 208 -8.22 4.18 -25.81
CA ASP A 208 -8.40 4.16 -27.27
C ASP A 208 -8.36 2.73 -27.85
N LEU A 209 -7.66 1.82 -27.15
CA LEU A 209 -7.41 0.45 -27.60
C LEU A 209 -8.47 -0.54 -27.14
N VAL A 210 -9.05 -0.33 -25.96
CA VAL A 210 -9.99 -1.25 -25.34
C VAL A 210 -11.43 -0.84 -25.63
N SER A 211 -12.28 -1.84 -25.87
CA SER A 211 -13.69 -1.61 -26.13
C SER A 211 -14.37 -0.88 -24.98
N VAL A 212 -15.43 -0.13 -25.26
CA VAL A 212 -16.18 0.65 -24.25
C VAL A 212 -16.77 -0.22 -23.13
N GLU A 213 -17.01 -1.51 -23.40
CA GLU A 213 -17.54 -2.49 -22.46
C GLU A 213 -16.50 -2.97 -21.42
N GLN A 214 -15.20 -2.70 -21.66
CA GLN A 214 -14.15 -3.00 -20.68
C GLN A 214 -14.25 -2.02 -19.50
N SER A 215 -14.86 -2.45 -18.39
CA SER A 215 -15.15 -1.59 -17.23
C SER A 215 -14.03 -1.49 -16.20
N ALA A 216 -13.09 -2.45 -16.19
CA ALA A 216 -12.04 -2.56 -15.18
C ALA A 216 -10.65 -2.20 -15.73
N PHE A 217 -9.80 -1.66 -14.85
CA PHE A 217 -8.39 -1.32 -15.11
C PHE A 217 -8.14 -0.27 -16.21
N VAL A 218 -9.16 0.56 -16.50
CA VAL A 218 -9.06 1.73 -17.37
C VAL A 218 -9.38 2.98 -16.54
N SER A 219 -8.58 4.04 -16.70
CA SER A 219 -8.79 5.28 -15.96
C SER A 219 -10.17 5.86 -16.26
N GLY A 220 -10.88 6.30 -15.22
CA GLY A 220 -12.21 6.89 -15.36
C GLY A 220 -13.38 5.89 -15.49
N ARG A 221 -13.11 4.59 -15.64
CA ARG A 221 -14.13 3.52 -15.66
C ARG A 221 -14.21 2.83 -14.30
N GLN A 222 -15.41 2.38 -13.90
CA GLN A 222 -15.61 1.70 -12.63
C GLN A 222 -15.83 0.20 -12.84
N ILE A 223 -15.21 -0.63 -11.99
CA ILE A 223 -15.39 -2.09 -12.05
C ILE A 223 -16.86 -2.52 -11.92
N LEU A 224 -17.69 -1.69 -11.25
CA LEU A 224 -19.11 -1.92 -11.04
C LEU A 224 -19.95 -1.69 -12.31
N ASP A 225 -19.43 -0.97 -13.30
CA ASP A 225 -20.14 -0.70 -14.56
C ASP A 225 -20.39 -2.00 -15.33
N GLY A 226 -19.45 -2.96 -15.27
CA GLY A 226 -19.57 -4.25 -15.96
C GLY A 226 -20.77 -5.08 -15.47
N PRO A 227 -20.87 -5.37 -14.17
CA PRO A 227 -22.05 -6.03 -13.59
C PRO A 227 -23.36 -5.26 -13.83
N MET A 228 -23.35 -3.93 -13.84
CA MET A 228 -24.56 -3.13 -14.13
C MET A 228 -25.03 -3.29 -15.57
N ILE A 229 -24.13 -3.16 -16.55
CA ILE A 229 -24.44 -3.38 -17.97
C ILE A 229 -24.99 -4.80 -18.17
N LEU A 230 -24.38 -5.80 -17.54
CA LEU A 230 -24.85 -7.18 -17.62
C LEU A 230 -26.27 -7.35 -17.05
N ASN A 231 -26.58 -6.70 -15.93
CA ASN A 231 -27.91 -6.75 -15.31
C ASN A 231 -28.98 -6.09 -16.18
N GLU A 232 -28.66 -5.00 -16.87
CA GLU A 232 -29.57 -4.34 -17.82
C GLU A 232 -29.84 -5.20 -19.06
N VAL A 233 -28.86 -5.95 -19.55
CA VAL A 233 -29.02 -6.82 -20.73
C VAL A 233 -29.83 -8.09 -20.42
N ILE A 234 -29.76 -8.59 -19.18
CA ILE A 234 -30.45 -9.81 -18.74
C ILE A 234 -31.90 -9.54 -18.29
N SER A 235 -32.23 -8.32 -17.86
CA SER A 235 -33.55 -7.92 -17.37
C SER A 235 -34.53 -7.60 -18.49
#